data_AF-A0A1A9AFM7-F1
#
_entry.id   AF-A0A1A9AFM7-F1
#
_cell.length_a   1.000
_cell.length_b   1.000
_cell.length_c   1.000
_cell.angle_alpha   90.00
_cell.angle_beta   90.00
_cell.angle_gamma   90.00
#
_symmetry.space_group_name_H-M   'P 1'
#
loop_
_entity.id
_entity.type
_entity.pdbx_description
1 polymer ?
#
loop_
_entity_poly.entity_id
_entity_poly.type
_entity_poly.pdbx_seq_one_letter_code
_entity_poly.pdbx_strand_id
1 'polypeptide(L)'
;MNNKDKNINFYEQKEKKYLHDYFKNYEKLKDENICKDDECKRYCKYIFFINDLYGKYINRSCYCYKSEGCKEHYPYYFKCDDNYNPHTLFEKLQCKKFEYPSNDFKIVTSPIPVDYHVKLLNKKSSIIPEVVPDKITSDPYYTFALGSFGFLGVFLILFTLYKFTPMGSYFNNTDARSKESYFENFEQQFLEDEVQFTHGNTQNRRMRIAYHQA
;
A
#
# COMPACT_ATOMS: atom_id res chain seq x y z
N MET A 1 -49.15 -7.45 -1.29
CA MET A 1 -48.70 -8.75 -0.74
C MET A 1 -47.29 -9.02 -1.25
N ASN A 2 -46.32 -9.20 -0.35
CA ASN A 2 -45.07 -9.92 -0.59
C ASN A 2 -44.42 -10.19 0.77
N ASN A 3 -45.04 -11.10 1.53
CA ASN A 3 -44.41 -11.68 2.69
C ASN A 3 -43.43 -12.73 2.14
N LYS A 4 -42.15 -12.36 1.99
CA LYS A 4 -41.10 -13.35 1.77
C LYS A 4 -40.95 -14.07 3.09
N ASP A 5 -41.67 -15.19 3.24
CA ASP A 5 -41.44 -16.13 4.32
C ASP A 5 -39.97 -16.53 4.26
N LYS A 6 -39.18 -15.94 5.18
CA LYS A 6 -37.84 -16.40 5.51
C LYS A 6 -38.04 -17.86 5.90
N ASN A 7 -37.62 -18.78 5.04
CA ASN A 7 -37.58 -20.19 5.36
C ASN A 7 -36.56 -20.37 6.49
N ILE A 8 -37.05 -20.27 7.72
CA ILE A 8 -36.26 -20.39 8.94
C ILE A 8 -35.84 -21.85 9.02
N ASN A 9 -34.55 -22.10 8.80
CA ASN A 9 -33.98 -23.41 9.07
C ASN A 9 -33.96 -23.61 10.59
N PHE A 10 -34.96 -24.32 11.10
CA PHE A 10 -35.10 -24.61 12.53
C PHE A 10 -33.86 -25.31 13.12
N TYR A 11 -33.19 -26.16 12.34
CA TYR A 11 -31.95 -26.81 12.77
C TYR A 11 -30.82 -25.80 12.98
N GLU A 12 -30.64 -24.88 12.04
CA GLU A 12 -29.59 -23.85 12.14
C GLU A 12 -29.85 -22.89 13.32
N GLN A 13 -31.12 -22.56 13.60
CA GLN A 13 -31.46 -21.76 14.79
C GLN A 13 -31.15 -22.50 16.09
N LYS A 14 -31.40 -23.81 16.13
CA LYS A 14 -31.08 -24.64 17.28
C LYS A 14 -29.56 -24.70 17.53
N GLU A 15 -28.76 -24.86 16.48
CA GLU A 15 -27.29 -24.79 16.56
C GLU A 15 -26.80 -23.43 17.06
N LYS A 16 -27.35 -22.32 16.54
CA LYS A 16 -27.04 -20.96 17.02
C LYS A 16 -27.38 -20.77 18.48
N LYS A 17 -28.51 -21.32 18.95
CA LYS A 17 -28.90 -21.29 20.36
C LYS A 17 -27.88 -22.05 21.23
N TYR A 18 -27.43 -23.23 20.81
CA TYR A 18 -26.40 -23.97 21.56
C TYR A 18 -25.09 -23.19 21.68
N LEU A 19 -24.64 -22.55 20.61
CA LEU A 19 -23.48 -21.67 20.64
C LEU A 19 -23.68 -20.48 21.57
N HIS A 20 -24.82 -19.79 21.50
CA HIS A 20 -25.16 -18.70 22.41
C HIS A 20 -25.14 -19.15 23.88
N ASP A 21 -25.81 -20.26 24.20
CA ASP A 21 -25.87 -20.83 25.54
C ASP A 21 -24.48 -21.23 26.04
N TYR A 22 -23.61 -21.74 25.16
CA TYR A 22 -22.20 -22.01 25.46
C TYR A 22 -21.45 -20.75 25.88
N PHE A 23 -21.44 -19.70 25.06
CA PHE A 23 -20.70 -18.47 25.38
C PHE A 23 -21.24 -17.76 26.63
N LYS A 24 -22.55 -17.89 26.90
CA LYS A 24 -23.19 -17.33 28.10
C LYS A 24 -22.81 -18.07 29.38
N ASN A 25 -22.63 -19.40 29.29
CA ASN A 25 -22.29 -20.23 30.43
C ASN A 25 -20.80 -20.55 30.54
N TYR A 26 -19.96 -20.02 29.65
CA TYR A 26 -18.53 -20.33 29.56
C TYR A 26 -17.79 -20.11 30.89
N GLU A 27 -17.99 -18.97 31.54
CA GLU A 27 -17.35 -18.67 32.83
C GLU A 27 -17.75 -19.65 33.93
N LYS A 28 -19.00 -20.12 33.91
CA LYS A 28 -19.44 -21.17 34.81
C LYS A 28 -18.68 -22.44 34.48
N LEU A 29 -18.75 -22.92 33.24
CA LEU A 29 -18.07 -24.15 32.78
C LEU A 29 -16.56 -24.17 33.04
N LYS A 30 -15.93 -23.01 33.18
CA LYS A 30 -14.52 -22.84 33.50
C LYS A 30 -14.21 -23.06 34.99
N ASP A 31 -15.19 -23.07 35.88
CA ASP A 31 -14.98 -23.32 37.32
C ASP A 31 -14.53 -24.76 37.56
N GLU A 32 -13.47 -24.92 38.34
CA GLU A 32 -12.82 -26.20 38.65
C GLU A 32 -13.71 -27.10 39.52
N ASN A 33 -14.69 -26.52 40.21
CA ASN A 33 -15.58 -27.26 41.10
C ASN A 33 -16.76 -27.94 40.40
N ILE A 34 -16.96 -27.68 39.09
CA ILE A 34 -18.11 -28.22 38.33
C ILE A 34 -17.97 -29.70 38.00
N CYS A 35 -16.75 -30.20 37.98
CA CYS A 35 -16.45 -31.51 37.45
C CYS A 35 -16.11 -32.47 38.60
N LYS A 36 -17.07 -33.31 39.02
CA LYS A 36 -16.81 -34.45 39.92
C LYS A 36 -17.29 -35.73 39.24
N ASP A 37 -16.42 -36.73 39.19
CA ASP A 37 -16.71 -38.09 38.72
C ASP A 37 -17.48 -38.16 37.39
N ASP A 38 -18.61 -38.87 37.33
CA ASP A 38 -19.40 -39.10 36.11
C ASP A 38 -19.99 -37.83 35.47
N GLU A 39 -20.07 -36.73 36.22
CA GLU A 39 -20.57 -35.45 35.70
C GLU A 39 -19.62 -34.88 34.62
N CYS A 40 -18.33 -35.09 34.79
CA CYS A 40 -17.29 -34.73 33.83
C CYS A 40 -17.50 -35.38 32.46
N LYS A 41 -17.93 -36.64 32.43
CA LYS A 41 -18.19 -37.36 31.18
C LYS A 41 -19.30 -36.69 30.36
N ARG A 42 -20.32 -36.13 31.04
CA ARG A 42 -21.41 -35.37 30.38
C ARG A 42 -20.92 -34.02 29.87
N TYR A 43 -20.14 -33.29 30.66
CA TYR A 43 -19.57 -32.02 30.21
C TYR A 43 -18.65 -32.22 29.02
N CYS A 44 -17.77 -33.21 29.04
CA CYS A 44 -16.91 -33.53 27.90
C CYS A 44 -17.74 -33.84 26.64
N LYS A 45 -18.82 -34.62 26.74
CA LYS A 45 -19.73 -34.87 25.61
C LYS A 45 -20.32 -33.58 25.04
N TYR A 46 -20.72 -32.66 25.92
CA TYR A 46 -21.22 -31.35 25.54
C TYR A 46 -20.15 -30.50 24.84
N ILE A 47 -18.92 -30.48 25.38
CA ILE A 47 -17.79 -29.74 24.79
C ILE A 47 -17.43 -30.28 23.40
N PHE A 48 -17.44 -31.61 23.20
CA PHE A 48 -17.28 -32.20 21.86
C PHE A 48 -18.34 -31.71 20.87
N PHE A 49 -19.62 -31.77 21.25
CA PHE A 49 -20.72 -31.29 20.43
C PHE A 49 -20.58 -29.78 20.09
N ILE A 50 -20.21 -28.97 21.07
CA ILE A 50 -19.97 -27.54 20.85
C ILE A 50 -18.75 -27.31 19.94
N ASN A 51 -17.69 -28.11 20.06
CA ASN A 51 -16.51 -27.97 19.21
C ASN A 51 -16.83 -28.19 17.72
N ASP A 52 -17.69 -29.17 17.41
CA ASP A 52 -18.18 -29.38 16.04
C ASP A 52 -18.96 -28.18 15.52
N LEU A 53 -19.85 -27.62 16.34
CA LEU A 53 -20.58 -26.40 15.99
C LEU A 53 -19.64 -25.19 15.86
N TYR A 54 -18.67 -25.06 16.75
CA TYR A 54 -17.71 -23.96 16.72
C TYR A 54 -16.91 -24.00 15.41
N GLY A 55 -16.38 -25.16 15.03
CA GLY A 55 -15.69 -25.37 13.75
C GLY A 55 -16.58 -25.11 12.52
N LYS A 56 -17.85 -25.51 12.56
CA LYS A 56 -18.82 -25.24 11.48
C LYS A 56 -19.11 -23.75 11.29
N TYR A 57 -19.05 -22.95 12.36
CA TYR A 57 -19.49 -21.55 12.33
C TYR A 57 -18.36 -20.52 12.34
N ILE A 58 -17.14 -20.86 12.74
CA ILE A 58 -16.05 -19.89 12.95
C ILE A 58 -15.74 -19.07 11.70
N ASN A 59 -15.55 -19.72 10.54
CA ASN A 59 -15.15 -19.03 9.30
C ASN A 59 -16.20 -18.09 8.74
N ARG A 60 -17.49 -18.31 9.05
CA ARG A 60 -18.59 -17.43 8.62
C ARG A 60 -19.00 -16.41 9.68
N SER A 61 -18.59 -16.62 10.93
CA SER A 61 -18.98 -15.77 12.06
C SER A 61 -17.85 -14.83 12.48
N CYS A 62 -16.62 -15.10 12.07
CA CYS A 62 -15.43 -14.35 12.43
C CYS A 62 -14.68 -13.88 11.19
N TYR A 63 -14.19 -12.65 11.24
CA TYR A 63 -13.26 -12.10 10.27
C TYR A 63 -12.10 -11.46 11.02
N CYS A 64 -10.89 -11.63 10.49
CA CYS A 64 -9.67 -11.22 11.18
C CYS A 64 -8.85 -10.26 10.32
N TYR A 65 -8.21 -9.31 10.97
CA TYR A 65 -7.19 -8.44 10.40
C TYR A 65 -5.90 -8.57 11.20
N LYS A 66 -4.76 -8.57 10.52
CA LYS A 66 -3.46 -8.74 11.17
C LYS A 66 -3.15 -7.63 12.19
N SER A 67 -3.65 -6.42 11.96
CA SER A 67 -3.44 -5.27 12.86
C SER A 67 -4.53 -5.10 13.92
N GLU A 68 -5.76 -5.54 13.67
CA GLU A 68 -6.92 -5.24 14.52
C GLU A 68 -7.47 -6.45 15.27
N GLY A 69 -6.94 -7.65 15.02
CA GLY A 69 -7.45 -8.89 15.58
C GLY A 69 -8.72 -9.37 14.88
N CYS A 70 -9.40 -10.32 15.51
CA CYS A 70 -10.64 -10.92 15.01
C CYS A 70 -11.87 -10.20 15.56
N LYS A 71 -12.90 -10.09 14.72
CA LYS A 71 -14.17 -9.44 15.03
C LYS A 71 -15.34 -10.34 14.63
N GLU A 72 -16.44 -10.24 15.37
CA GLU A 72 -17.67 -10.99 15.11
C GLU A 72 -18.47 -10.36 13.98
N HIS A 73 -18.90 -11.17 13.02
CA HIS A 73 -19.98 -10.80 12.11
C HIS A 73 -21.35 -10.92 12.79
N TYR A 74 -21.48 -11.87 13.74
CA TYR A 74 -22.73 -12.20 14.41
C TYR A 74 -22.57 -12.30 15.94
N PRO A 75 -22.40 -11.16 16.64
CA PRO A 75 -22.10 -11.14 18.07
C PRO A 75 -23.23 -11.69 18.97
N TYR A 76 -24.44 -11.86 18.43
CA TYR A 76 -25.59 -12.35 19.19
C TYR A 76 -25.51 -13.85 19.55
N TYR A 77 -24.70 -14.65 18.82
CA TYR A 77 -24.55 -16.08 19.13
C TYR A 77 -23.11 -16.59 19.05
N PHE A 78 -22.16 -15.81 18.53
CA PHE A 78 -20.79 -16.24 18.35
C PHE A 78 -19.82 -15.21 18.93
N LYS A 79 -18.73 -15.69 19.55
CA LYS A 79 -17.59 -14.87 19.98
C LYS A 79 -16.32 -15.36 19.28
N CYS A 80 -15.55 -14.43 18.74
CA CYS A 80 -14.34 -14.71 17.97
C CYS A 80 -13.05 -14.65 18.79
N ASP A 81 -13.15 -14.23 20.05
CA ASP A 81 -12.05 -14.30 21.00
C ASP A 81 -11.65 -15.78 21.25
N ASP A 82 -10.38 -16.09 20.97
CA ASP A 82 -9.78 -17.41 21.13
C ASP A 82 -9.89 -17.94 22.57
N ASN A 83 -10.07 -17.06 23.56
CA ASN A 83 -10.30 -17.45 24.96
C ASN A 83 -11.58 -18.28 25.15
N TYR A 84 -12.53 -18.23 24.22
CA TYR A 84 -13.76 -19.04 24.24
C TYR A 84 -13.66 -20.32 23.38
N ASN A 85 -12.49 -20.65 22.84
CA ASN A 85 -12.30 -21.85 22.06
C ASN A 85 -12.63 -23.10 22.89
N PRO A 86 -13.50 -24.03 22.44
CA PRO A 86 -13.86 -25.22 23.21
C PRO A 86 -12.67 -26.09 23.66
N HIS A 87 -11.51 -25.98 22.98
CA HIS A 87 -10.27 -26.65 23.38
C HIS A 87 -9.81 -26.28 24.80
N THR A 88 -9.98 -25.03 25.23
CA THR A 88 -9.57 -24.60 26.59
C THR A 88 -10.34 -25.35 27.66
N LEU A 89 -11.65 -25.51 27.50
CA LEU A 89 -12.49 -26.28 28.42
C LEU A 89 -12.23 -27.78 28.31
N PHE A 90 -11.94 -28.27 27.10
CA PHE A 90 -11.55 -29.67 26.89
C PHE A 90 -10.30 -30.03 27.70
N GLU A 91 -9.27 -29.18 27.69
CA GLU A 91 -8.06 -29.38 28.49
C GLU A 91 -8.34 -29.22 29.99
N LYS A 92 -9.08 -28.16 30.37
CA LYS A 92 -9.36 -27.85 31.77
C LYS A 92 -10.17 -28.95 32.47
N LEU A 93 -11.17 -29.50 31.79
CA LEU A 93 -11.99 -30.62 32.28
C LEU A 93 -11.30 -31.98 32.13
N GLN A 94 -10.06 -32.00 31.61
CA GLN A 94 -9.24 -33.20 31.43
C GLN A 94 -9.96 -34.30 30.64
N CYS A 95 -10.68 -33.89 29.58
CA CYS A 95 -11.58 -34.78 28.83
C CYS A 95 -10.88 -35.97 28.18
N LYS A 96 -9.57 -35.91 27.97
CA LYS A 96 -8.73 -37.03 27.52
C LYS A 96 -8.80 -38.27 28.42
N LYS A 97 -9.16 -38.10 29.70
CA LYS A 97 -9.33 -39.21 30.65
C LYS A 97 -10.54 -40.09 30.32
N PHE A 98 -11.54 -39.52 29.66
CA PHE A 98 -12.74 -40.25 29.28
C PHE A 98 -12.51 -40.81 27.88
N GLU A 99 -12.62 -42.13 27.77
CA GLU A 99 -12.53 -42.92 26.53
C GLU A 99 -13.70 -42.59 25.58
N TYR A 100 -13.74 -41.36 25.09
CA TYR A 100 -14.31 -41.02 23.80
C TYR A 100 -13.28 -41.40 22.73
N PRO A 101 -13.62 -41.47 21.44
CA PRO A 101 -12.59 -41.55 20.41
C PRO A 101 -11.69 -40.31 20.53
N SER A 102 -10.63 -40.43 21.31
CA SER A 102 -9.69 -39.39 21.73
C SER A 102 -8.89 -38.84 20.56
N ASN A 103 -9.00 -39.49 19.40
CA ASN A 103 -8.45 -39.08 18.13
C ASN A 103 -9.34 -38.11 17.34
N ASP A 104 -10.57 -37.80 17.79
CA ASP A 104 -11.54 -36.99 17.02
C ASP A 104 -11.64 -35.51 17.45
N PHE A 105 -11.06 -35.09 18.58
CA PHE A 105 -11.14 -33.69 18.99
C PHE A 105 -10.25 -32.82 18.11
N LYS A 106 -10.86 -32.18 17.10
CA LYS A 106 -10.17 -31.27 16.18
C LYS A 106 -10.00 -29.90 16.84
N ILE A 107 -8.75 -29.46 16.99
CA ILE A 107 -8.46 -28.08 17.40
C ILE A 107 -8.93 -27.15 16.29
N VAL A 108 -9.91 -26.30 16.60
CA VAL A 108 -10.41 -25.30 15.66
C VAL A 108 -9.54 -24.05 15.77
N THR A 109 -8.92 -23.65 14.66
CA THR A 109 -8.11 -22.43 14.60
C THR A 109 -8.92 -21.26 14.06
N SER A 110 -8.59 -20.05 14.52
CA SER A 110 -9.19 -18.82 14.02
C SER A 110 -8.96 -18.60 12.52
N PRO A 111 -9.85 -17.85 11.84
CA PRO A 111 -9.75 -17.62 10.39
C PRO A 111 -8.46 -16.91 10.00
N ILE A 112 -7.96 -17.21 8.80
CA ILE A 112 -6.79 -16.51 8.24
C ILE A 112 -7.16 -15.03 8.05
N PRO A 113 -6.32 -14.07 8.49
CA PRO A 113 -6.61 -12.65 8.33
C PRO A 113 -6.80 -12.26 6.86
N VAL A 114 -7.84 -11.48 6.58
CA VAL A 114 -8.21 -11.08 5.20
C VAL A 114 -7.13 -10.22 4.56
N ASP A 115 -6.47 -9.37 5.35
CA ASP A 115 -5.39 -8.50 4.91
C ASP A 115 -4.03 -9.21 4.82
N TYR A 116 -3.95 -10.51 5.14
CA TYR A 116 -2.69 -11.26 5.15
C TYR A 116 -1.98 -11.16 3.80
N HIS A 117 -2.70 -11.39 2.70
CA HIS A 117 -2.14 -11.36 1.35
C HIS A 117 -1.76 -9.95 0.92
N VAL A 118 -2.59 -8.95 1.18
CA VAL A 118 -2.31 -7.54 0.83
C VAL A 118 -1.09 -7.02 1.58
N LYS A 119 -0.98 -7.33 2.88
CA LYS A 119 0.16 -6.93 3.70
C LYS A 119 1.44 -7.68 3.32
N LEU A 120 1.34 -8.94 2.93
CA LEU A 120 2.47 -9.71 2.40
C LEU A 120 2.97 -9.12 1.09
N LEU A 121 2.07 -8.76 0.17
CA LEU A 121 2.40 -8.09 -1.09
C LEU A 121 3.03 -6.73 -0.86
N ASN A 122 2.45 -5.89 0.01
CA ASN A 122 3.02 -4.59 0.36
C ASN A 122 4.43 -4.74 0.95
N LYS A 123 4.64 -5.68 1.90
CA LYS A 123 5.97 -5.95 2.45
C LYS A 123 6.96 -6.42 1.39
N LYS A 124 6.53 -7.28 0.46
CA LYS A 124 7.36 -7.72 -0.67
C LYS A 124 7.70 -6.56 -1.60
N SER A 125 6.76 -5.65 -1.85
CA SER A 125 7.01 -4.44 -2.65
C SER A 125 7.99 -3.49 -1.97
N SER A 126 7.91 -3.31 -0.64
CA SER A 126 8.84 -2.43 0.09
C SER A 126 10.26 -3.00 0.23
N ILE A 127 10.43 -4.32 0.08
CA ILE A 127 11.75 -4.98 0.08
C ILE A 127 12.37 -4.95 -1.33
N ILE A 128 11.58 -4.73 -2.38
CA ILE A 128 12.09 -4.49 -3.73
C ILE A 128 12.39 -2.98 -3.81
N PRO A 129 13.66 -2.55 -3.90
CA PRO A 129 13.94 -1.15 -4.21
C PRO A 129 13.27 -0.80 -5.53
N GLU A 130 12.79 0.44 -5.62
CA GLU A 130 12.12 1.13 -6.74
C GLU A 130 12.95 1.13 -8.04
N VAL A 131 13.30 -0.06 -8.53
CA VAL A 131 14.03 -0.36 -9.76
C VAL A 131 13.52 -1.72 -10.28
N VAL A 132 12.20 -1.88 -10.34
CA VAL A 132 11.62 -2.82 -11.29
C VAL A 132 11.26 -1.96 -12.50
N PRO A 133 11.90 -2.15 -13.67
CA PRO A 133 11.45 -1.44 -14.86
C PRO A 133 10.02 -1.89 -15.11
N ASP A 134 9.08 -0.94 -15.08
CA ASP A 134 7.69 -1.22 -15.36
C ASP A 134 7.59 -2.03 -16.65
N LYS A 135 6.70 -3.01 -16.68
CA LYS A 135 6.39 -3.85 -17.85
C LYS A 135 6.05 -3.07 -19.12
N ILE A 136 5.90 -1.74 -19.02
CA ILE A 136 5.62 -0.80 -20.10
C ILE A 136 6.92 -0.31 -20.78
N THR A 137 8.05 -0.23 -20.05
CA THR A 137 9.34 0.28 -20.59
C THR A 137 10.33 -0.82 -21.01
N SER A 138 9.97 -2.08 -20.79
CA SER A 138 10.83 -3.25 -21.04
C SER A 138 10.48 -4.02 -22.33
N ASP A 139 9.52 -3.53 -23.12
CA ASP A 139 9.18 -4.12 -24.41
C ASP A 139 10.14 -3.56 -25.50
N PRO A 140 10.89 -4.39 -26.23
CA PRO A 140 11.89 -3.94 -27.23
C PRO A 140 11.32 -2.95 -28.25
N TYR A 141 10.03 -3.09 -28.57
CA TYR A 141 9.30 -2.21 -29.47
C TYR A 141 9.16 -0.78 -28.95
N TYR A 142 8.95 -0.58 -27.65
CA TYR A 142 8.74 0.74 -27.06
C TYR A 142 10.07 1.51 -26.95
N THR A 143 11.15 0.85 -26.55
CA THR A 143 12.50 1.43 -26.54
C THR A 143 12.94 1.82 -27.95
N PHE A 144 12.67 0.96 -28.93
CA PHE A 144 12.95 1.24 -30.33
C PHE A 144 12.09 2.38 -30.89
N ALA A 145 10.80 2.42 -30.56
CA ALA A 145 9.90 3.49 -30.97
C ALA A 145 10.36 4.85 -30.42
N LEU A 146 10.66 4.95 -29.12
CA LEU A 146 11.13 6.19 -28.50
C LEU A 146 12.45 6.69 -29.11
N GLY A 147 13.41 5.79 -29.34
CA GLY A 147 14.66 6.14 -30.01
C GLY A 147 14.41 6.60 -31.44
N SER A 148 13.75 5.79 -32.25
CA SER A 148 13.52 6.06 -33.68
C SER A 148 12.72 7.34 -33.93
N PHE A 149 11.65 7.60 -33.17
CA PHE A 149 10.86 8.83 -33.31
C PHE A 149 11.63 10.06 -32.85
N GLY A 150 12.44 9.97 -31.79
CA GLY A 150 13.31 11.05 -31.35
C GLY A 150 14.36 11.40 -32.41
N PHE A 151 15.06 10.40 -32.95
CA PHE A 151 16.05 10.59 -34.01
C PHE A 151 15.43 11.16 -35.29
N LEU A 152 14.26 10.66 -35.72
CA LEU A 152 13.55 11.19 -36.89
C LEU A 152 13.12 12.65 -36.70
N GLY A 153 12.63 13.00 -35.50
CA GLY A 153 12.28 14.39 -35.18
C GLY A 153 13.47 15.33 -35.29
N VAL A 154 14.62 14.96 -34.71
CA VAL A 154 15.86 15.74 -34.80
C VAL A 154 16.35 15.84 -36.25
N PHE A 155 16.32 14.74 -37.01
CA PHE A 155 16.69 14.74 -38.43
C PHE A 155 15.79 15.66 -39.27
N LEU A 156 14.48 15.65 -39.03
CA LEU A 156 13.53 16.52 -39.73
C LEU A 156 13.78 18.00 -39.39
N ILE A 157 14.03 18.30 -38.11
CA ILE A 157 14.38 19.67 -37.68
C ILE A 157 15.67 20.11 -38.37
N LEU A 158 16.73 19.30 -38.35
CA LEU A 158 17.98 19.61 -39.05
C LEU A 158 17.79 19.75 -40.56
N PHE A 159 16.96 18.91 -41.19
CA PHE A 159 16.67 19.01 -42.63
C PHE A 159 15.92 20.29 -42.98
N THR A 160 14.94 20.69 -42.15
CA THR A 160 14.25 21.98 -42.32
C THR A 160 15.21 23.14 -42.10
N LEU A 161 16.01 23.15 -41.04
CA LEU A 161 17.02 24.18 -40.79
C LEU A 161 18.09 24.21 -41.88
N TYR A 162 18.53 23.09 -42.41
CA TYR A 162 19.46 23.03 -43.54
C TYR A 162 18.86 23.63 -44.81
N LYS A 163 17.56 23.39 -45.07
CA LYS A 163 16.85 23.95 -46.22
C LYS A 163 16.46 25.42 -46.05
N PHE A 164 16.23 25.87 -44.82
CA PHE A 164 15.81 27.24 -44.48
C PHE A 164 16.96 28.14 -44.00
N THR A 165 18.15 27.59 -43.74
CA THR A 165 19.38 28.34 -43.51
C THR A 165 20.12 28.35 -44.85
N PRO A 166 19.95 29.39 -45.70
CA PRO A 166 20.57 29.42 -47.00
C PRO A 166 22.04 29.78 -46.81
N MET A 167 22.86 28.83 -46.39
CA MET A 167 24.32 28.95 -46.49
C MET A 167 24.77 28.27 -47.78
N GLY A 168 24.26 28.82 -48.88
CA GLY A 168 24.83 28.70 -50.21
C GLY A 168 25.34 30.07 -50.63
N SER A 169 26.62 30.32 -50.33
CA SER A 169 27.46 31.44 -50.79
C SER A 169 27.14 32.85 -50.28
N TYR A 170 27.71 33.23 -49.14
CA TYR A 170 28.28 34.56 -48.97
C TYR A 170 29.42 34.56 -47.94
N PHE A 171 30.42 33.68 -48.13
CA PHE A 171 31.77 34.01 -47.69
C PHE A 171 32.36 34.95 -48.74
N ASN A 172 32.03 36.24 -48.62
CA ASN A 172 32.92 37.28 -49.10
C ASN A 172 32.88 38.44 -48.09
N ASN A 173 34.07 38.86 -47.69
CA ASN A 173 34.34 39.98 -46.80
C ASN A 173 33.44 41.17 -47.12
N THR A 174 32.86 41.80 -46.10
CA THR A 174 32.88 43.25 -45.80
C THR A 174 31.84 43.55 -44.71
N ASP A 175 32.25 44.34 -43.72
CA ASP A 175 31.46 44.96 -42.63
C ASP A 175 31.13 44.16 -41.36
N ALA A 176 32.19 43.84 -40.62
CA ALA A 176 32.17 43.69 -39.17
C ALA A 176 32.20 45.07 -38.46
N ARG A 177 31.17 45.92 -38.63
CA ARG A 177 31.13 47.23 -37.96
C ARG A 177 29.76 47.73 -37.43
N SER A 178 28.71 46.92 -37.45
CA SER A 178 27.37 47.37 -36.97
C SER A 178 26.69 46.47 -35.94
N LYS A 179 27.33 45.37 -35.51
CA LYS A 179 26.72 44.43 -34.54
C LYS A 179 27.21 44.58 -33.10
N GLU A 180 28.29 45.33 -32.89
CA GLU A 180 28.92 45.54 -31.59
C GLU A 180 28.21 46.66 -30.77
N SER A 181 27.60 47.64 -31.45
CA SER A 181 26.93 48.79 -30.81
C SER A 181 25.57 48.48 -30.15
N TYR A 182 24.92 47.38 -30.52
CA TYR A 182 23.66 46.97 -29.90
C TYR A 182 23.89 46.19 -28.59
N PHE A 183 25.03 45.53 -28.45
CA PHE A 183 25.38 44.75 -27.26
C PHE A 183 25.96 45.65 -26.16
N GLU A 184 26.78 46.64 -26.50
CA GLU A 184 27.30 47.63 -25.53
C GLU A 184 26.21 48.49 -24.89
N ASN A 185 25.19 48.91 -25.66
CA ASN A 185 24.07 49.72 -25.12
C ASN A 185 23.19 48.91 -24.15
N PHE A 186 23.09 47.58 -24.36
CA PHE A 186 22.32 46.70 -23.49
C PHE A 186 23.05 46.41 -22.16
N GLU A 187 24.38 46.28 -22.19
CA GLU A 187 25.18 46.14 -20.96
C GLU A 187 25.26 47.44 -20.13
N GLN A 188 25.38 48.61 -20.77
CA GLN A 188 25.38 49.89 -20.02
C GLN A 188 24.07 50.12 -19.26
N GLN A 189 22.93 49.76 -19.88
CA GLN A 189 21.62 49.93 -19.27
C GLN A 189 21.35 48.95 -18.13
N PHE A 190 22.04 47.80 -18.08
CA PHE A 190 21.95 46.81 -17.01
C PHE A 190 22.92 47.09 -15.84
N LEU A 191 24.09 47.67 -16.12
CA LEU A 191 25.11 47.99 -15.10
C LEU A 191 24.78 49.25 -14.30
N GLU A 192 23.95 50.15 -14.85
CA GLU A 192 23.55 51.41 -14.18
C GLU A 192 22.42 51.20 -13.15
N ASP A 193 21.65 50.10 -13.27
CA ASP A 193 20.57 49.75 -12.34
C ASP A 193 21.06 48.98 -11.08
N GLU A 194 22.27 48.40 -11.08
CA GLU A 194 22.80 47.64 -9.93
C GLU A 194 23.75 48.43 -8.99
N VAL A 195 24.14 49.66 -9.34
CA VAL A 195 25.15 50.41 -8.55
C VAL A 195 24.61 51.76 -8.07
N GLN A 196 23.64 51.73 -7.14
CA GLN A 196 23.40 52.87 -6.26
C GLN A 196 24.43 52.89 -5.13
N PHE A 197 25.56 53.59 -5.35
CA PHE A 197 26.36 54.09 -4.24
C PHE A 197 26.19 55.60 -4.08
N THR A 198 25.78 55.94 -2.87
CA THR A 198 25.62 57.27 -2.28
C THR A 198 26.70 58.27 -2.69
N HIS A 199 26.23 59.47 -3.01
CA HIS A 199 26.95 60.67 -3.41
C HIS A 199 28.16 61.01 -2.51
N GLY A 200 29.37 61.03 -3.10
CA GLY A 200 30.60 61.51 -2.48
C GLY A 200 31.39 62.42 -3.43
N ASN A 201 31.37 63.73 -3.16
CA ASN A 201 32.04 64.82 -3.88
C ASN A 201 33.56 64.58 -4.04
N THR A 202 34.13 64.68 -5.25
CA THR A 202 35.58 64.96 -5.47
C THR A 202 35.89 65.52 -6.87
N GLN A 203 36.94 66.35 -6.92
CA GLN A 203 37.24 67.37 -7.92
C GLN A 203 37.90 66.89 -9.23
N ASN A 204 37.53 67.60 -10.31
CA ASN A 204 38.15 67.72 -11.64
C ASN A 204 39.65 67.35 -11.77
N ARG A 205 39.97 66.27 -12.50
CA ARG A 205 41.20 66.15 -13.29
C ARG A 205 40.96 65.36 -14.59
N ARG A 206 41.26 66.00 -15.74
CA ARG A 206 41.31 65.37 -17.07
C ARG A 206 42.60 64.56 -17.21
N MET A 207 42.53 63.24 -17.32
CA MET A 207 43.66 62.42 -17.77
C MET A 207 43.66 62.35 -19.30
N ARG A 208 44.83 62.60 -19.92
CA ARG A 208 45.09 62.40 -21.35
C ARG A 208 46.07 61.25 -21.49
N ILE A 209 45.72 60.27 -22.31
CA ILE A 209 46.61 59.18 -22.71
C ILE A 209 46.77 59.27 -24.22
N ALA A 210 48.02 59.34 -24.70
CA ALA A 210 48.36 59.32 -26.11
C ALA A 210 48.83 57.91 -26.50
N TYR A 211 48.45 57.46 -27.69
CA TYR A 211 48.90 56.19 -28.27
C TYR A 211 50.09 56.42 -29.20
N HIS A 212 51.09 55.54 -29.11
CA HIS A 212 52.18 55.44 -30.09
C HIS A 212 51.79 54.45 -31.20
N GLN A 213 51.98 54.85 -32.46
CA GLN A 213 51.95 53.96 -33.62
C GLN A 213 53.34 53.38 -33.87
N ALA A 214 53.39 52.10 -34.25
CA ALA A 214 54.54 51.46 -34.89
C ALA A 214 54.32 51.45 -36.41
#